data_AF-A0A3N4E3F6-F1
#
_entry.id   AF-A0A3N4E3F6-F1
#
_cell.length_a   1.000
_cell.length_b   1.000
_cell.length_c   1.000
_cell.angle_alpha   90.00
_cell.angle_beta   90.00
_cell.angle_gamma   90.00
#
_symmetry.space_group_name_H-M   'P 1'
#
loop_
_entity.id
_entity.type
_entity.pdbx_description
1 polymer ?
#
loop_
_entity_poly.entity_id
_entity_poly.type
_entity_poly.pdbx_seq_one_letter_code
_entity_poly.pdbx_strand_id
1 'polypeptide(L)'
;MSEDLNLQQMMDAFDELDFEQRTTTNLGNARNKQQMTAYIDSLDFSLRRLLILQDTVNSIVEQKQIGLLKQEHIQTYKTKIINLSRKYNISYQDVINIMVQLSR
;
A
#
# COMPACT_ATOMS: atom_id res chain seq x y z
N MET A 1 -20.43 34.67 32.10
CA MET A 1 -19.01 34.49 31.72
C MET A 1 -18.43 33.13 32.11
N SER A 2 -18.98 32.42 33.11
CA SER A 2 -18.49 31.08 33.50
C SER A 2 -19.12 29.92 32.71
N GLU A 3 -20.28 30.13 32.10
CA GLU A 3 -21.04 29.11 31.35
C GLU A 3 -20.50 28.93 29.93
N ASP A 4 -20.16 30.03 29.24
CA ASP A 4 -19.54 29.99 27.90
C ASP A 4 -18.16 29.33 27.90
N LEU A 5 -17.38 29.52 28.98
CA LEU A 5 -16.05 28.91 29.11
C LEU A 5 -16.15 27.38 29.31
N ASN A 6 -17.19 26.93 30.02
CA ASN A 6 -17.51 25.51 30.20
C ASN A 6 -18.03 24.88 28.89
N LEU A 7 -18.87 25.61 28.14
CA LEU A 7 -19.38 25.16 26.84
C LEU A 7 -18.25 25.00 25.81
N GLN A 8 -17.34 25.97 25.72
CA GLN A 8 -16.19 25.89 24.82
C GLN A 8 -15.26 24.73 25.18
N GLN A 9 -14.94 24.56 26.47
CA GLN A 9 -14.13 23.43 26.95
C GLN A 9 -14.81 22.08 26.71
N MET A 10 -16.14 22.02 26.86
CA MET A 10 -16.89 20.81 26.56
C MET A 10 -16.89 20.51 25.05
N MET A 11 -17.03 21.53 24.20
CA MET A 11 -16.94 21.38 22.74
C MET A 11 -15.55 20.93 22.30
N ASP A 12 -14.49 21.51 22.86
CA ASP A 12 -13.11 21.14 22.55
C ASP A 12 -12.83 19.67 22.95
N ALA A 13 -13.35 19.22 24.10
CA ALA A 13 -13.25 17.83 24.54
C ALA A 13 -14.06 16.87 23.64
N PHE A 14 -15.22 17.30 23.13
CA PHE A 14 -15.99 16.53 22.15
C PHE A 14 -15.27 16.41 20.81
N ASP A 15 -14.64 17.49 20.34
CA ASP A 15 -13.85 17.49 19.10
C ASP A 15 -12.61 16.59 19.22
N GLU A 16 -11.95 16.59 20.39
CA GLU A 16 -10.82 15.72 20.68
C GLU A 16 -11.24 14.24 20.73
N LEU A 17 -12.38 13.93 21.38
CA LEU A 17 -12.94 12.58 21.39
C LEU A 17 -13.42 12.10 20.02
N ASP A 18 -14.04 12.97 19.21
CA ASP A 18 -14.47 12.63 17.85
C ASP A 18 -13.25 12.44 16.93
N PHE A 19 -12.17 13.22 17.13
CA PHE A 19 -10.90 13.02 16.44
C PHE A 19 -10.23 11.69 16.83
N GLU A 20 -10.18 11.36 18.12
CA GLU A 20 -9.68 10.08 18.61
C GLU A 20 -10.50 8.92 18.04
N GLN A 21 -11.84 8.99 18.09
CA GLN A 21 -12.71 7.95 17.54
C GLN A 21 -12.50 7.74 16.04
N ARG A 22 -12.33 8.81 15.26
CA ARG A 22 -12.08 8.72 13.81
C ARG A 22 -10.71 8.16 13.45
N THR A 23 -9.70 8.38 14.30
CA THR A 23 -8.32 7.97 14.02
C THR A 23 -7.93 6.61 14.60
N THR A 24 -8.64 6.16 15.65
CA THR A 24 -8.33 4.90 16.37
C THR A 24 -9.23 3.72 15.99
N THR A 25 -10.35 3.95 15.27
CA THR A 25 -11.28 2.85 14.96
C THR A 25 -10.91 2.00 13.74
N ASN A 26 -10.11 2.52 12.79
CA ASN A 26 -9.80 1.76 11.57
C ASN A 26 -8.46 2.12 10.90
N LEU A 27 -7.56 1.13 10.82
CA LEU A 27 -6.27 1.26 10.12
C LEU A 27 -6.44 1.60 8.63
N GLY A 28 -7.56 1.21 8.01
CA GLY A 28 -7.86 1.50 6.60
C GLY A 28 -7.99 3.00 6.28
N ASN A 29 -8.28 3.83 7.28
CA ASN A 29 -8.39 5.29 7.12
C ASN A 29 -7.09 6.03 7.44
N ALA A 30 -6.10 5.36 8.05
CA ALA A 30 -4.83 5.96 8.41
C ALA A 30 -3.98 6.21 7.15
N ARG A 31 -3.66 7.47 6.87
CA ARG A 31 -2.92 7.90 5.67
C ARG A 31 -1.47 8.25 5.94
N ASN A 32 -1.11 8.44 7.20
CA ASN A 32 0.23 8.85 7.60
C ASN A 32 0.73 8.04 8.80
N LYS A 33 2.04 8.14 9.07
CA LYS A 33 2.70 7.39 10.14
C LYS A 33 2.09 7.67 11.51
N GLN A 34 1.75 8.92 11.82
CA GLN A 34 1.19 9.29 13.13
C GLN A 34 -0.16 8.59 13.38
N GLN A 35 -1.04 8.57 12.38
CA GLN A 35 -2.34 7.88 12.46
C GLN A 35 -2.16 6.37 12.56
N MET A 36 -1.24 5.78 11.79
CA MET A 36 -0.96 4.34 11.87
C MET A 36 -0.37 3.95 13.23
N THR A 37 0.54 4.75 13.77
CA THR A 37 1.12 4.54 15.11
C THR A 37 0.05 4.65 16.18
N ALA A 38 -0.76 5.71 16.18
CA ALA A 38 -1.86 5.88 17.16
C ALA A 38 -2.84 4.69 17.14
N TYR A 39 -3.19 4.19 15.96
CA TYR A 39 -4.02 3.00 15.84
C TYR A 39 -3.32 1.76 16.41
N ILE A 40 -2.08 1.49 16.02
CA ILE A 40 -1.35 0.30 16.50
C ILE A 40 -1.15 0.35 18.02
N ASP A 41 -0.85 1.53 18.58
CA ASP A 41 -0.71 1.73 20.02
C ASP A 41 -2.04 1.49 20.75
N SER A 42 -3.18 1.90 20.17
CA SER A 42 -4.51 1.63 20.73
C SER A 42 -4.87 0.14 20.80
N LEU A 43 -4.18 -0.73 20.06
CA LEU A 43 -4.40 -2.18 20.12
C LEU A 43 -3.81 -2.83 21.38
N ASP A 44 -2.97 -2.10 22.14
CA ASP A 44 -2.30 -2.55 23.37
C ASP A 44 -1.62 -3.93 23.20
N PHE A 45 -0.91 -4.09 22.08
CA PHE A 45 -0.22 -5.33 21.77
C PHE A 45 1.06 -5.48 22.57
N SER A 46 1.27 -6.67 23.13
CA SER A 46 2.57 -7.04 23.69
C SER A 46 3.66 -7.00 22.63
N LEU A 47 4.91 -6.77 23.04
CA LEU A 47 6.07 -6.77 22.14
C LEU A 47 6.12 -8.00 21.23
N ARG A 48 5.78 -9.18 21.76
CA ARG A 48 5.70 -10.42 20.98
C ARG A 48 4.70 -10.33 19.83
N ARG A 49 3.53 -9.74 20.06
CA ARG A 49 2.51 -9.54 19.01
C ARG A 49 2.93 -8.48 18.00
N LEU A 50 3.61 -7.42 18.45
CA LEU A 50 4.16 -6.38 17.56
C LEU A 50 5.22 -6.95 16.61
N LEU A 51 6.09 -7.86 17.09
CA LEU A 51 7.06 -8.54 16.22
C LEU A 51 6.38 -9.40 15.14
N ILE A 52 5.31 -10.11 15.49
CA ILE A 52 4.51 -10.90 14.53
C ILE A 52 3.85 -9.97 13.50
N LEU A 53 3.29 -8.85 13.95
CA LEU A 53 2.69 -7.84 13.07
C LEU A 53 3.74 -7.27 12.10
N GLN A 54 4.94 -6.94 12.60
CA GLN A 54 6.04 -6.44 11.79
C GLN A 54 6.43 -7.45 10.69
N ASP A 55 6.62 -8.72 11.05
CA ASP A 55 6.99 -9.78 10.10
C ASP A 55 5.92 -10.00 9.03
N THR A 56 4.65 -9.96 9.44
CA THR A 56 3.50 -10.07 8.54
C THR A 56 3.45 -8.91 7.55
N VAL A 57 3.61 -7.67 8.04
CA VAL A 57 3.61 -6.47 7.20
C VAL A 57 4.79 -6.50 6.22
N ASN A 58 5.99 -6.86 6.70
CA ASN A 58 7.18 -6.97 5.85
C ASN A 58 6.96 -7.97 4.70
N SER A 59 6.41 -9.15 5.01
CA SER A 59 6.10 -10.18 4.00
C SER A 59 5.11 -9.68 2.94
N ILE A 60 4.06 -8.95 3.35
CA ILE A 60 3.08 -8.38 2.42
C ILE A 60 3.73 -7.30 1.54
N VAL A 61 4.59 -6.45 2.11
CA VAL A 61 5.30 -5.40 1.37
C VAL A 61 6.22 -6.02 0.32
N GLU A 62 6.99 -7.04 0.68
CA GLU A 62 7.89 -7.74 -0.24
C GLU A 62 7.10 -8.35 -1.43
N GLN A 63 5.99 -9.04 -1.15
CA GLN A 63 5.14 -9.60 -2.19
C GLN A 63 4.58 -8.54 -3.14
N LYS A 64 4.15 -7.39 -2.61
CA LYS A 64 3.66 -6.27 -3.42
C LYS A 64 4.77 -5.68 -4.30
N GLN A 65 5.97 -5.51 -3.75
CA GLN A 65 7.13 -5.01 -4.51
C GLN A 65 7.52 -5.96 -5.65
N ILE A 66 7.59 -7.27 -5.38
CA ILE A 66 7.82 -8.29 -6.42
C ILE A 66 6.72 -8.24 -7.49
N GLY A 67 5.46 -8.07 -7.08
CA GLY A 67 4.33 -7.91 -8.00
C GLY A 67 4.49 -6.71 -8.93
N LEU A 68 4.88 -5.55 -8.40
CA LEU A 68 5.13 -4.33 -9.19
C LEU A 68 6.27 -4.53 -10.19
N LEU A 69 7.39 -5.12 -9.76
CA LEU A 69 8.54 -5.40 -10.63
C LEU A 69 8.16 -6.36 -11.77
N LYS A 70 7.35 -7.39 -11.48
CA LYS A 70 6.81 -8.29 -12.51
C LYS A 70 5.94 -7.54 -13.53
N GLN A 71 5.07 -6.64 -13.07
CA GLN A 71 4.23 -5.82 -13.96
C GLN A 71 5.07 -4.92 -14.86
N GLU A 72 6.09 -4.27 -14.30
CA GLU A 72 7.03 -3.43 -15.06
C GLU A 72 7.79 -4.24 -16.12
N HIS A 73 8.29 -5.42 -15.75
CA HIS A 73 8.97 -6.31 -16.69
C HIS A 73 8.04 -6.76 -17.82
N ILE A 74 6.80 -7.17 -17.52
CA ILE A 74 5.81 -7.56 -18.54
C ILE A 74 5.55 -6.41 -19.51
N GLN A 75 5.36 -5.20 -18.98
CA GLN A 75 5.12 -4.02 -19.82
C GLN A 75 6.33 -3.70 -20.70
N THR A 76 7.54 -3.80 -20.15
CA THR A 76 8.79 -3.62 -20.89
C THR A 76 8.93 -4.64 -22.01
N TYR A 77 8.70 -5.92 -21.73
CA TYR A 77 8.76 -6.98 -22.74
C TYR A 77 7.72 -6.78 -23.83
N LYS A 78 6.48 -6.44 -23.47
CA LYS A 78 5.42 -6.13 -24.44
C LYS A 78 5.85 -5.01 -25.40
N THR A 79 6.40 -3.91 -24.87
CA THR A 79 6.92 -2.82 -25.70
C THR A 79 8.05 -3.28 -26.62
N LYS A 80 8.99 -4.08 -26.11
CA LYS A 80 10.09 -4.63 -26.94
C LYS A 80 9.57 -5.51 -28.08
N ILE A 81 8.61 -6.39 -27.80
CA ILE A 81 8.00 -7.27 -28.83
C ILE A 81 7.26 -6.44 -29.87
N ILE A 82 6.49 -5.42 -29.47
CA ILE A 82 5.83 -4.50 -30.40
C ILE A 82 6.85 -3.80 -31.31
N ASN A 83 7.94 -3.31 -30.74
CA ASN A 83 8.99 -2.64 -31.50
C ASN A 83 9.68 -3.59 -32.49
N LEU A 84 9.93 -4.83 -32.11
CA LEU A 84 10.48 -5.87 -33.00
C LEU A 84 9.50 -6.23 -34.12
N SER A 85 8.23 -6.45 -33.79
CA SER A 85 7.18 -6.73 -34.77
C SER A 85 7.12 -5.64 -35.85
N ARG A 86 7.17 -4.36 -35.44
CA ARG A 86 7.23 -3.23 -36.37
C ARG A 86 8.53 -3.19 -37.18
N LYS A 87 9.68 -3.42 -36.53
CA LYS A 87 11.00 -3.35 -37.19
C LYS A 87 11.16 -4.39 -38.29
N TYR A 88 10.66 -5.60 -38.07
CA TYR A 88 10.80 -6.72 -39.00
C TYR A 88 9.55 -6.97 -39.85
N ASN A 89 8.50 -6.17 -39.68
CA ASN A 89 7.22 -6.30 -40.37
C ASN A 89 6.63 -7.72 -40.25
N ILE A 90 6.72 -8.30 -39.05
CA ILE A 90 6.16 -9.62 -38.71
C ILE A 90 5.14 -9.47 -37.58
N SER A 91 4.27 -10.46 -37.38
CA SER A 91 3.25 -10.36 -36.34
C SER A 91 3.87 -10.44 -34.95
N TYR A 92 3.15 -9.91 -33.95
CA TYR A 92 3.55 -10.03 -32.54
C TYR A 92 3.79 -11.49 -32.13
N GLN A 93 2.95 -12.40 -32.63
CA GLN A 93 3.06 -13.83 -32.32
C GLN A 93 4.28 -14.47 -32.98
N ASP A 94 4.65 -14.04 -34.19
CA ASP A 94 5.85 -14.55 -34.87
C ASP A 94 7.12 -14.18 -34.10
N VAL A 95 7.21 -12.96 -33.57
CA VAL A 95 8.33 -12.55 -32.71
C VAL A 95 8.46 -13.48 -31.51
N ILE A 96 7.35 -13.79 -30.83
CA ILE A 96 7.34 -14.69 -29.68
C ILE A 96 7.77 -16.09 -30.08
N ASN A 97 7.22 -16.63 -31.17
CA ASN A 97 7.52 -17.98 -31.65
C ASN A 97 9.02 -18.12 -31.96
N ILE A 98 9.62 -17.13 -32.62
CA ILE A 98 11.07 -17.08 -32.90
C ILE A 98 11.87 -17.05 -31.59
N MET A 99 11.49 -16.19 -30.64
CA MET A 99 12.20 -16.10 -29.35
C MET A 99 12.14 -17.42 -28.57
N VAL A 100 11.00 -18.12 -28.57
CA VAL A 100 10.83 -19.43 -27.91
C VAL A 100 11.66 -20.52 -28.59
N GLN A 101 11.76 -20.49 -29.92
CA GLN A 101 12.61 -21.43 -30.67
C GLN A 101 14.09 -21.24 -30.34
N LEU A 102 14.55 -20.00 -30.17
CA LEU A 102 15.95 -19.67 -29.86
C LEU A 102 16.33 -19.91 -28.39
N SER A 103 15.36 -20.03 -27.48
CA SER A 103 15.61 -20.29 -26.06
C SER A 103 15.72 -21.78 -25.71
N ARG A 104 15.52 -22.68 -26.70
CA ARG A 104 15.70 -24.13 -26.56
C ARG A 104 17.08 -24.53 -27.05
#